data_AF-A0A9D2AZQ3-F1
#
_entry.id   AF-A0A9D2AZQ3-F1
#
_cell.length_a   1.000
_cell.length_b   1.000
_cell.length_c   1.000
_cell.angle_alpha   90.00
_cell.angle_beta   90.00
_cell.angle_gamma   90.00
#
_symmetry.space_group_name_H-M   'P 1'
#
loop_
_entity.id
_entity.type
_entity.pdbx_description
1 polymer ?
#
loop_
_entity_poly.entity_id
_entity_poly.type
_entity_poly.pdbx_seq_one_letter_code
_entity_poly.pdbx_strand_id
1 'polypeptide(L)'
;DREVSAKRAYVVVFMYMVHLVGSEDKTKYIHDICLKYRDDSMVFSNGLGFYFIELTNFNKKEFELENDLDRWLYYLKNMHKLDGPPNPLIEFVQEIFRNKNS
;
A
#
# COMPACT_ATOMS: atom_id res chain seq x y z
N ASP A 1 -10.54 -22.31 -25.06
CA ASP A 1 -11.34 -21.14 -24.66
C ASP A 1 -10.47 -20.11 -23.97
N ARG A 2 -10.65 -18.83 -24.31
CA ARG A 2 -9.86 -17.73 -23.76
C ARG A 2 -10.23 -17.56 -22.29
N GLU A 3 -9.39 -18.08 -21.41
CA GLU A 3 -9.30 -17.65 -20.03
C GLU A 3 -9.06 -16.13 -20.07
N VAL A 4 -10.13 -15.36 -19.87
CA VAL A 4 -10.03 -13.90 -19.76
C VAL A 4 -9.12 -13.67 -18.57
N SER A 5 -7.88 -13.24 -18.82
CA SER A 5 -6.96 -12.76 -17.79
C SER A 5 -7.76 -11.87 -16.85
N ALA A 6 -8.03 -12.35 -15.64
CA ALA A 6 -8.88 -11.65 -14.70
C ALA A 6 -8.16 -10.33 -14.38
N LYS A 7 -8.69 -9.22 -14.91
CA LYS A 7 -8.14 -7.90 -14.65
C LYS A 7 -8.25 -7.65 -13.16
N ARG A 8 -7.10 -7.56 -12.48
CA ARG A 8 -7.03 -7.24 -11.06
C ARG A 8 -7.00 -5.73 -10.91
N ALA A 9 -7.86 -5.20 -10.05
CA ALA A 9 -7.85 -3.81 -9.64
C ALA A 9 -7.26 -3.71 -8.23
N TYR A 10 -6.57 -2.61 -7.96
CA TYR A 10 -5.96 -2.38 -6.67
C TYR A 10 -6.23 -0.95 -6.21
N VAL A 11 -6.59 -0.82 -4.95
CA VAL A 11 -6.75 0.46 -4.28
C VAL A 11 -5.61 0.58 -3.27
N VAL A 12 -4.77 1.59 -3.44
CA VAL A 12 -3.69 1.91 -2.50
C VAL A 12 -4.07 3.17 -1.75
N VAL A 13 -4.07 3.09 -0.42
CA VAL A 13 -4.45 4.18 0.48
C VAL A 13 -3.26 4.53 1.37
N PHE A 14 -2.84 5.78 1.34
CA PHE A 14 -1.83 6.31 2.24
C PHE A 14 -2.48 6.96 3.45
N MET A 15 -2.08 6.51 4.64
CA MET A 15 -2.62 6.96 5.91
C MET A 15 -1.51 7.67 6.68
N TYR A 16 -1.74 8.95 6.97
CA TYR A 16 -0.71 9.80 7.57
C TYR A 16 -0.84 9.95 9.09
N MET A 17 -2.05 9.85 9.65
CA MET A 17 -2.33 10.05 11.10
C MET A 17 -3.40 9.08 11.62
N VAL A 18 -3.71 8.03 10.87
CA VAL A 18 -4.75 7.06 11.22
C VAL A 18 -4.09 5.70 11.36
N HIS A 19 -4.37 5.03 12.47
CA HIS A 19 -3.96 3.65 12.70
C HIS A 19 -5.15 2.72 12.48
N LEU A 20 -4.94 1.66 11.73
CA LEU A 20 -5.85 0.56 11.57
C LEU A 20 -5.89 -0.24 12.87
N VAL A 21 -7.09 -0.36 13.41
CA VAL A 21 -7.33 -1.15 14.61
C VAL A 21 -7.15 -2.63 14.26
N GLY A 22 -6.27 -3.32 15.00
CA GLY A 22 -6.12 -4.77 14.89
C GLY A 22 -4.76 -5.27 14.41
N SER A 23 -3.77 -4.42 14.12
CA SER A 23 -2.39 -4.89 14.03
C SER A 23 -1.74 -4.84 15.42
N GLU A 24 -1.48 -6.01 16.01
CA GLU A 24 -0.69 -6.11 17.25
C GLU A 24 0.76 -5.68 17.02
N ASP A 25 1.23 -5.83 15.78
CA ASP A 25 2.53 -5.37 15.32
C ASP A 25 2.48 -3.90 14.89
N LYS A 26 3.09 -3.04 15.70
CA LYS A 26 3.25 -1.59 15.44
C LYS A 26 4.36 -1.27 14.43
N THR A 27 5.15 -2.26 14.04
CA THR A 27 6.21 -2.11 13.02
C THR A 27 5.69 -2.39 11.62
N LYS A 28 4.53 -3.05 11.50
CA LYS A 28 3.85 -3.25 10.22
C LYS A 28 3.26 -1.93 9.72
N TYR A 29 3.62 -1.56 8.51
CA TYR A 29 3.15 -0.32 7.86
C TYR A 29 2.47 -0.56 6.51
N ILE A 30 2.46 -1.79 5.98
CA ILE A 30 1.70 -2.17 4.79
C ILE A 30 0.69 -3.25 5.18
N HIS A 31 -0.57 -2.98 4.91
CA HIS A 31 -1.69 -3.85 5.25
C HIS A 31 -2.39 -4.30 3.97
N ASP A 32 -2.28 -5.58 3.62
CA ASP A 32 -3.04 -6.24 2.55
C ASP A 32 -4.42 -6.63 3.10
N ILE A 33 -5.46 -5.95 2.66
CA ILE A 33 -6.83 -6.06 3.16
C ILE A 33 -7.78 -6.48 2.02
N CYS A 34 -8.76 -7.30 2.36
CA CYS A 34 -9.90 -7.61 1.48
C CYS A 34 -11.22 -7.15 2.12
N LEU A 35 -12.19 -6.82 1.27
CA LEU A 35 -13.55 -6.54 1.71
C LEU A 35 -14.36 -7.83 1.78
N LYS A 36 -15.26 -7.90 2.76
CA LYS A 36 -16.22 -8.98 2.93
C LYS A 36 -17.62 -8.42 3.08
N TYR A 37 -18.62 -9.15 2.59
CA TYR A 37 -20.02 -8.82 2.89
C TYR A 37 -20.29 -9.02 4.39
N ARG A 38 -21.18 -8.21 4.96
CA ARG A 38 -21.41 -8.19 6.42
C ARG A 38 -22.32 -9.30 6.91
N ASP A 39 -23.22 -9.76 6.04
CA ASP A 39 -24.22 -10.78 6.29
C ASP A 39 -23.61 -12.18 6.33
N ASP A 40 -22.82 -12.54 5.33
CA ASP A 40 -22.28 -13.90 5.15
C ASP A 40 -20.75 -13.99 5.26
N SER A 41 -20.06 -12.86 5.47
CA SER A 41 -18.59 -12.79 5.53
C SER A 41 -17.87 -13.30 4.27
N MET A 42 -18.58 -13.45 3.14
CA MET A 42 -17.98 -13.84 1.88
C MET A 42 -17.11 -12.73 1.33
N VAL A 43 -15.99 -13.11 0.69
CA VAL A 43 -15.06 -12.16 0.08
C VAL A 43 -15.77 -11.44 -1.06
N PHE A 44 -15.77 -10.11 -0.99
CA PHE A 44 -16.47 -9.25 -1.94
C PHE A 44 -15.97 -9.46 -3.38
N SER A 45 -14.65 -9.55 -3.57
CA SER A 45 -14.04 -9.83 -4.87
C SER A 45 -12.61 -10.35 -4.71
N ASN A 46 -12.29 -11.43 -5.43
CA ASN A 46 -10.92 -11.97 -5.51
C ASN A 46 -10.02 -11.18 -6.48
N GLY A 47 -10.63 -10.32 -7.31
CA GLY A 47 -9.94 -9.46 -8.29
C GLY A 47 -9.65 -8.05 -7.79
N LEU A 48 -10.10 -7.68 -6.59
CA LEU A 48 -9.91 -6.36 -6.00
C LEU A 48 -9.08 -6.45 -4.72
N GLY A 49 -7.88 -5.85 -4.74
CA GLY A 49 -7.00 -5.79 -3.57
C GLY A 49 -6.97 -4.39 -2.96
N PHE A 50 -6.84 -4.31 -1.63
CA PHE A 50 -6.68 -3.04 -0.92
C PHE A 50 -5.37 -3.05 -0.15
N TYR A 51 -4.54 -2.05 -0.38
CA TYR A 51 -3.32 -1.81 0.37
C TYR A 51 -3.45 -0.54 1.17
N PHE A 52 -3.43 -0.67 2.49
CA PHE A 52 -3.39 0.47 3.40
C PHE A 52 -1.98 0.62 3.94
N ILE A 53 -1.43 1.83 3.79
CA ILE A 53 -0.05 2.12 4.12
C ILE A 53 0.00 3.19 5.22
N GLU A 54 0.46 2.80 6.40
CA GLU A 54 0.59 3.66 7.56
C GLU A 54 1.96 4.34 7.59
N LEU A 55 2.02 5.55 7.04
CA LEU A 55 3.28 6.31 6.95
C LEU A 55 3.85 6.68 8.33
N THR A 56 3.02 6.73 9.36
CA THR A 56 3.46 6.91 10.77
C THR A 56 4.41 5.81 11.21
N ASN A 57 4.17 4.57 10.79
CA ASN A 57 4.93 3.40 11.24
C ASN A 57 6.19 3.19 10.39
N PHE A 58 6.29 3.82 9.22
CA PHE A 58 7.49 3.82 8.38
C PHE A 58 8.58 4.74 8.97
N ASN A 59 9.53 4.19 9.71
CA ASN A 59 10.53 4.97 10.47
C ASN A 59 11.97 4.89 9.94
N LYS A 60 12.16 4.29 8.76
CA LYS A 60 13.47 4.23 8.11
C LYS A 60 13.97 5.63 7.77
N LYS A 61 15.25 5.87 8.05
CA LYS A 61 16.01 7.06 7.65
C LYS A 61 16.54 6.88 6.23
N GLU A 62 17.00 7.97 5.61
CA GLU A 62 17.49 7.99 4.23
C GLU A 62 18.62 6.96 3.94
N PHE A 63 19.52 6.73 4.91
CA PHE A 63 20.59 5.73 4.78
C PHE A 63 20.13 4.28 5.02
N GLU A 64 18.91 4.07 5.52
CA GLU A 64 18.30 2.76 5.80
C GLU A 64 17.38 2.31 4.65
N LEU A 65 17.30 3.07 3.56
CA LEU A 65 16.44 2.79 2.41
C LEU A 65 17.13 1.77 1.49
N GLU A 66 16.61 0.54 1.48
CA GLU A 66 17.24 -0.58 0.77
C GLU A 66 16.70 -0.71 -0.65
N ASN A 67 15.41 -0.43 -0.85
CA ASN A 67 14.70 -0.63 -2.11
C ASN A 67 13.88 0.60 -2.53
N ASP A 68 13.32 0.54 -3.74
CA ASP A 68 12.53 1.65 -4.29
C ASP A 68 11.26 1.91 -3.49
N LEU A 69 10.64 0.87 -2.93
CA LEU A 69 9.49 1.01 -2.03
C LEU A 69 9.83 1.84 -0.80
N ASP A 70 10.96 1.57 -0.13
CA ASP A 70 11.44 2.37 1.00
C ASP A 70 11.63 3.84 0.61
N ARG A 71 12.28 4.10 -0.53
CA ARG A 71 12.50 5.45 -1.06
C ARG A 71 11.20 6.18 -1.26
N TRP A 72 10.23 5.53 -1.90
CA TRP A 72 8.93 6.14 -2.13
C TRP A 72 8.16 6.44 -0.84
N LEU A 73 8.14 5.52 0.10
CA LEU A 73 7.48 5.74 1.39
C LEU A 73 8.14 6.87 2.18
N TYR A 74 9.47 6.97 2.12
CA TYR A 74 10.20 8.09 2.69
C TYR A 74 9.81 9.42 2.04
N TYR A 75 9.74 9.47 0.71
CA TYR A 75 9.29 10.67 -0.02
C TYR A 75 7.84 11.04 0.32
N LEU A 76 6.92 10.06 0.31
CA LEU A 76 5.51 10.26 0.64
C LEU A 76 5.30 10.72 2.07
N LYS A 77 6.04 10.16 3.03
CA LYS A 77 6.06 10.63 4.41
C LYS A 77 6.55 12.07 4.48
N ASN A 78 7.61 12.44 3.77
CA ASN A 78 8.14 13.81 3.81
C ASN A 78 7.48 14.78 2.83
N MET A 79 6.43 14.37 2.12
CA MET A 79 5.81 15.16 1.04
C MET A 79 5.18 16.47 1.52
N HIS A 80 4.76 16.56 2.78
CA HIS A 80 4.31 17.81 3.40
C HIS A 80 5.43 18.87 3.54
N LYS A 81 6.69 18.48 3.36
CA LYS A 81 7.87 19.36 3.34
C LYS A 81 8.30 19.72 1.91
N LEU A 82 7.64 19.14 0.90
CA LEU A 82 7.86 19.39 -0.51
C LEU A 82 6.69 20.24 -1.03
N ASP A 83 6.96 21.24 -1.87
CA ASP A 83 5.94 22.15 -2.43
C ASP A 83 5.03 21.48 -3.48
N GLY A 84 4.41 20.35 -3.13
CA GLY A 84 3.42 19.63 -3.94
C GLY A 84 3.74 18.15 -4.20
N PRO A 85 2.73 17.33 -4.55
CA PRO A 85 2.93 15.93 -4.89
C PRO A 85 3.68 15.82 -6.24
N PRO A 86 4.82 15.12 -6.32
CA PRO A 86 5.52 14.94 -7.57
C PRO A 86 4.81 13.89 -8.44
N ASN A 87 4.99 13.98 -9.77
CA ASN A 87 4.60 13.00 -10.80
C ASN A 87 4.85 11.48 -10.53
N PRO A 88 5.77 11.03 -9.65
CA PRO A 88 6.11 9.62 -9.53
C PRO A 88 5.14 8.69 -8.79
N LEU A 89 3.95 9.16 -8.40
CA LEU A 89 2.96 8.32 -7.71
C LEU A 89 2.59 7.05 -8.50
N ILE A 90 2.69 7.11 -9.84
CA ILE A 90 2.41 5.98 -10.74
C ILE A 90 3.51 4.90 -10.66
N GLU A 91 4.78 5.31 -10.62
CA GLU A 91 5.92 4.39 -10.51
C GLU A 91 5.95 3.70 -9.13
N PHE A 92 5.60 4.43 -8.08
CA PHE A 92 5.43 3.85 -6.74
C PHE A 92 4.41 2.71 -6.72
N VAL A 93 3.23 2.93 -7.31
CA VAL A 93 2.18 1.93 -7.36
C VAL A 93 2.66 0.67 -8.08
N GLN A 94 3.46 0.82 -9.15
CA GLN A 94 4.08 -0.32 -9.84
C GLN A 94 5.08 -1.08 -8.96
N GLU A 95 5.86 -0.37 -8.14
CA GLU A 95 6.86 -0.98 -7.26
C GLU A 95 6.24 -1.82 -6.14
N ILE A 96 5.14 -1.35 -5.53
CA ILE A 96 4.36 -2.16 -4.58
C ILE A 96 3.99 -3.51 -5.20
N PHE A 97 3.53 -3.49 -6.46
CA PHE A 97 3.09 -4.71 -7.13
C PHE A 97 4.24 -5.63 -7.54
N ARG A 98 5.45 -5.09 -7.76
CA ARG A 98 6.62 -5.90 -8.11
C ARG A 98 7.04 -6.81 -6.94
N ASN A 99 7.11 -6.26 -5.72
CA ASN A 99 7.52 -7.01 -4.52
C ASN A 99 6.56 -8.13 -4.09
N LYS A 100 5.32 -8.20 -4.61
CA LYS A 100 4.38 -9.29 -4.31
C LYS A 100 4.58 -10.54 -5.18
N ASN A 101 5.20 -10.40 -6.35
CA ASN A 101 5.35 -11.48 -7.34
C ASN A 101 6.76 -12.10 -7.37
N SER A 102 7.64 -11.69 -6.44
CA SER A 102 9.00 -12.19 -6.20
C SER A 102 9.04 -12.96 -4.89
#